data_AF-A0A7W7RG42-F1
#
_entry.id   AF-A0A7W7RG42-F1
#
_cell.length_a   1.000
_cell.length_b   1.000
_cell.length_c   1.000
_cell.angle_alpha   90.00
_cell.angle_beta   90.00
_cell.angle_gamma   90.00
#
_symmetry.space_group_name_H-M   'P 1'
#
loop_
_entity.id
_entity.type
_entity.pdbx_description
1 polymer ?
#
loop_
_entity_poly.entity_id
_entity_poly.type
_entity_poly.pdbx_seq_one_letter_code
_entity_poly.pdbx_strand_id
1 'polypeptide(L)'
;MATNPTARPWHAALLCAVLLVSACGNQDEPTDTSAMESAGTDTPTYDPSPEPDPDGETALIIQTQQSTVNGLRIGVVSTSDGEATLSIGGGPGIDEDSPEEVTGTAGDTVTLDNDYTVAFEEIENSDPDAAEDGAGGNGSVKLTVTPPD
;
A
#
# COMPACT_ATOMS: atom_id res chain seq x y z
N MET A 1 53.19 18.42 23.30
CA MET A 1 53.55 17.09 23.84
C MET A 1 52.25 16.41 24.24
N ALA A 2 51.84 15.25 23.76
CA ALA A 2 52.39 14.33 22.78
C ALA A 2 51.20 13.62 22.11
N THR A 3 51.35 13.41 20.82
CA THR A 3 50.60 12.49 19.97
C THR A 3 50.66 11.06 20.52
N ASN A 4 49.58 10.28 20.41
CA ASN A 4 49.72 9.02 19.67
C ASN A 4 48.36 8.43 19.19
N PRO A 5 48.24 8.16 17.88
CA PRO A 5 47.24 7.29 17.27
C PRO A 5 47.82 5.88 17.01
N THR A 6 46.97 4.85 16.95
CA THR A 6 47.27 3.51 16.37
C THR A 6 46.03 2.63 16.53
N ALA A 7 45.61 1.73 15.63
CA ALA A 7 45.87 1.42 14.23
C ALA A 7 44.84 0.33 13.83
N ARG A 8 44.43 0.30 12.57
CA ARG A 8 43.70 -0.82 11.91
C ARG A 8 44.62 -2.04 11.72
N PRO A 9 44.08 -3.25 11.51
CA PRO A 9 43.99 -3.81 10.13
C PRO A 9 42.70 -4.65 9.90
N TRP A 10 41.96 -4.58 8.79
CA TRP A 10 42.18 -5.20 7.45
C TRP A 10 42.55 -6.69 7.50
N HIS A 11 41.74 -7.56 6.84
CA HIS A 11 41.99 -8.84 6.13
C HIS A 11 40.60 -9.47 5.87
N ALA A 12 39.98 -9.41 4.69
CA ALA A 12 40.27 -10.16 3.46
C ALA A 12 40.22 -11.68 3.63
N ALA A 13 39.15 -12.33 3.13
CA ALA A 13 39.14 -13.68 2.53
C ALA A 13 37.71 -14.02 2.06
N LEU A 14 37.41 -14.21 0.77
CA LEU A 14 37.75 -15.35 -0.11
C LEU A 14 36.63 -16.40 -0.10
N LEU A 15 35.91 -16.55 -1.22
CA LEU A 15 35.76 -17.81 -1.99
C LEU A 15 34.61 -17.73 -3.02
N CYS A 16 34.99 -17.43 -4.27
CA CYS A 16 34.28 -17.91 -5.46
C CYS A 16 34.63 -19.39 -5.68
N ALA A 17 33.64 -20.20 -6.08
CA ALA A 17 33.74 -21.22 -7.14
C ALA A 17 32.56 -22.21 -7.04
N VAL A 18 31.57 -22.09 -7.93
CA VAL A 18 30.69 -23.21 -8.26
C VAL A 18 31.06 -23.67 -9.67
N LEU A 19 31.47 -24.93 -9.73
CA LEU A 19 32.03 -25.63 -10.88
C LEU A 19 30.95 -26.02 -11.89
N LEU A 20 31.24 -25.79 -13.18
CA LEU A 20 30.58 -26.45 -14.30
C LEU A 20 30.95 -27.94 -14.34
N VAL A 21 29.94 -28.81 -14.47
CA VAL A 21 30.09 -30.17 -14.99
C VAL A 21 29.22 -30.31 -16.24
N SER A 22 29.88 -30.38 -17.39
CA SER A 22 29.34 -30.91 -18.64
C SER A 22 29.35 -32.43 -18.58
N ALA A 23 28.26 -33.07 -18.99
CA ALA A 23 28.25 -34.47 -19.37
C ALA A 23 27.54 -34.64 -20.72
N CYS A 24 28.26 -35.29 -21.63
CA CYS A 24 27.90 -35.63 -23.00
C CYS A 24 26.64 -36.48 -23.13
N GLY A 25 26.02 -36.42 -24.31
CA GLY A 25 25.85 -37.66 -25.07
C GLY A 25 24.51 -37.87 -25.75
N ASN A 26 24.60 -37.87 -27.08
CA ASN A 26 23.89 -38.73 -28.02
C ASN A 26 22.45 -38.40 -28.44
N GLN A 27 22.36 -38.30 -29.78
CA GLN A 27 21.50 -39.09 -30.66
C GLN A 27 20.11 -38.57 -31.05
N ASP A 28 19.99 -38.55 -32.37
CA ASP A 28 18.81 -38.81 -33.18
C ASP A 28 17.73 -37.73 -33.18
N GLU A 29 17.69 -37.02 -34.32
CA GLU A 29 16.46 -36.39 -34.80
C GLU A 29 15.37 -37.46 -34.94
N PRO A 30 14.16 -37.17 -34.45
CA PRO A 30 13.00 -37.50 -35.23
C PRO A 30 12.29 -36.21 -35.65
N THR A 31 12.15 -36.08 -36.97
CA THR A 31 11.17 -35.21 -37.61
C THR A 31 9.79 -35.54 -37.04
N ASP A 32 9.28 -34.71 -36.13
CA ASP A 32 7.88 -34.72 -35.73
C ASP A 32 7.32 -33.33 -35.97
N THR A 33 6.50 -33.23 -37.02
CA THR A 33 5.69 -32.05 -37.34
C THR A 33 4.61 -31.96 -36.27
N SER A 34 4.96 -31.39 -35.12
CA SER A 34 3.98 -31.12 -34.06
C SER A 34 3.05 -30.01 -34.55
N ALA A 35 1.81 -30.39 -34.84
CA ALA A 35 0.72 -29.47 -35.04
C ALA A 35 0.68 -28.48 -33.86
N MET A 36 0.79 -27.19 -34.14
CA MET A 36 0.34 -26.17 -33.19
C MET A 36 -1.18 -26.33 -33.07
N GLU A 37 -1.62 -27.11 -32.09
CA GLU A 37 -2.96 -26.94 -31.55
C GLU A 37 -2.99 -25.50 -31.01
N SER A 38 -3.73 -24.63 -31.68
CA SER A 38 -3.94 -23.27 -31.22
C SER A 38 -4.75 -23.38 -29.93
N ALA A 39 -4.06 -23.53 -28.81
CA ALA A 39 -4.63 -23.36 -27.49
C ALA A 39 -5.24 -21.96 -27.51
N GLY A 40 -6.58 -21.89 -27.49
CA GLY A 40 -7.30 -20.63 -27.40
C GLY A 40 -6.71 -19.85 -26.25
N THR A 41 -6.22 -18.65 -26.53
CA THR A 41 -5.86 -17.70 -25.47
C THR A 41 -7.16 -17.34 -24.77
N ASP A 42 -7.51 -18.06 -23.71
CA ASP A 42 -8.45 -17.60 -22.70
C ASP A 42 -7.81 -16.34 -22.09
N THR A 43 -8.07 -15.19 -22.69
CA THR A 43 -7.73 -13.91 -22.08
C THR A 43 -8.51 -13.82 -20.77
N PRO A 44 -7.84 -13.76 -19.61
CA PRO A 44 -8.53 -13.50 -18.36
C PRO A 44 -9.25 -12.16 -18.52
N THR A 45 -10.58 -12.20 -18.47
CA THR A 45 -11.38 -10.98 -18.50
C THR A 45 -11.15 -10.33 -17.14
N TYR A 46 -10.28 -9.32 -17.11
CA TYR A 46 -10.10 -8.49 -15.93
C TYR A 46 -11.42 -7.75 -15.73
N ASP A 47 -12.13 -8.12 -14.67
CA ASP A 47 -13.25 -7.36 -14.15
C ASP A 47 -12.64 -6.16 -13.41
N PRO A 48 -12.73 -4.93 -13.95
CA PRO A 48 -12.24 -3.76 -13.24
C PRO A 48 -13.01 -3.62 -11.93
N SER A 49 -12.31 -3.22 -10.87
CA SER A 49 -12.89 -2.88 -9.57
C SER A 49 -14.24 -2.17 -9.71
N PRO A 50 -15.18 -2.40 -8.76
CA PRO A 50 -16.54 -1.87 -8.85
C PRO A 50 -16.55 -0.37 -9.17
N GLU A 51 -17.49 0.02 -10.02
CA GLU A 51 -17.73 1.43 -10.31
C GLU A 51 -18.01 2.19 -8.99
N PRO A 52 -17.51 3.44 -8.85
CA PRO A 52 -17.76 4.22 -7.65
C PRO A 52 -19.26 4.48 -7.47
N ASP A 53 -19.73 4.42 -6.22
CA ASP A 53 -21.09 4.73 -5.82
C ASP A 53 -21.27 6.26 -5.82
N PRO A 54 -22.12 6.82 -6.70
CA PRO A 54 -22.35 8.27 -6.78
C PRO A 54 -23.01 8.84 -5.52
N ASP A 55 -23.71 8.02 -4.73
CA ASP A 55 -24.36 8.45 -3.49
C ASP A 55 -23.35 8.52 -2.31
N GLY A 56 -22.13 8.03 -2.51
CA GLY A 56 -21.06 8.00 -1.53
C GLY A 56 -20.91 6.65 -0.82
N GLU A 57 -19.69 6.34 -0.40
CA GLU A 57 -19.35 5.10 0.30
C GLU A 57 -18.83 5.43 1.70
N THR A 58 -19.42 4.82 2.71
CA THR A 58 -19.03 4.99 4.11
C THR A 58 -18.14 3.84 4.57
N ALA A 59 -17.02 4.17 5.23
CA ALA A 59 -16.11 3.19 5.80
C ALA A 59 -15.63 3.60 7.20
N LEU A 60 -15.34 2.60 8.04
CA LEU A 60 -14.60 2.77 9.29
C LEU A 60 -13.14 2.36 9.04
N ILE A 61 -12.21 3.30 9.20
CA ILE A 61 -10.79 3.06 9.02
C ILE A 61 -10.11 3.18 10.38
N ILE A 62 -9.40 2.14 10.78
CA ILE A 62 -8.63 2.11 12.03
C ILE A 62 -7.25 2.72 11.76
N GLN A 63 -6.72 3.49 12.71
CA GLN A 63 -5.36 4.03 12.66
C GLN A 63 -4.36 2.93 12.32
N THR A 64 -3.36 3.25 11.49
CA THR A 64 -2.36 2.33 10.92
C THR A 64 -2.87 1.37 9.84
N GLN A 65 -4.17 1.36 9.55
CA GLN A 65 -4.74 0.62 8.43
C GLN A 65 -4.97 1.53 7.23
N GLN A 66 -5.12 0.91 6.07
CA GLN A 66 -5.57 1.54 4.84
C GLN A 66 -6.81 0.82 4.33
N SER A 67 -7.70 1.56 3.70
CA SER A 67 -8.89 1.02 3.04
C SER A 67 -9.11 1.74 1.72
N THR A 68 -9.71 1.03 0.77
CA THR A 68 -10.20 1.65 -0.46
C THR A 68 -11.67 2.00 -0.26
N VAL A 69 -12.02 3.27 -0.39
CA VAL A 69 -13.39 3.79 -0.22
C VAL A 69 -13.74 4.58 -1.46
N ASN A 70 -14.76 4.15 -2.19
CA ASN A 70 -15.17 4.78 -3.44
C ASN A 70 -14.02 4.99 -4.46
N GLY A 71 -13.10 4.02 -4.52
CA GLY A 71 -11.93 4.05 -5.40
C GLY A 71 -10.73 4.85 -4.88
N LEU A 72 -10.85 5.58 -3.77
CA LEU A 72 -9.73 6.25 -3.10
C LEU A 72 -9.08 5.33 -2.08
N ARG A 73 -7.74 5.24 -2.07
CA ARG A 73 -6.97 4.55 -1.04
C ARG A 73 -6.66 5.52 0.10
N ILE A 74 -7.28 5.30 1.25
CA ILE A 74 -7.24 6.19 2.40
C ILE A 74 -6.64 5.45 3.60
N GLY A 75 -5.71 6.09 4.28
CA GLY A 75 -5.15 5.63 5.56
C GLY A 75 -5.33 6.67 6.66
N VAL A 76 -5.53 6.23 7.90
CA VAL A 76 -5.60 7.11 9.07
C VAL A 76 -4.19 7.24 9.66
N VAL A 77 -3.63 8.45 9.60
CA VAL A 77 -2.29 8.79 10.09
C VAL A 77 -2.33 8.98 11.60
N SER A 78 -3.24 9.84 12.06
CA SER A 78 -3.40 10.16 13.48
C SER A 78 -4.84 10.49 13.84
N THR A 79 -5.19 10.19 15.08
CA THR A 79 -6.46 10.54 15.73
C THR A 79 -6.15 10.99 17.14
N SER A 80 -6.25 12.30 17.40
CA SER A 80 -5.95 12.92 18.69
C SER A 80 -6.92 14.07 18.95
N ASP A 81 -7.36 14.21 20.20
CA ASP A 81 -8.18 15.35 20.64
C ASP A 81 -9.46 15.59 19.83
N GLY A 82 -10.00 14.55 19.19
CA GLY A 82 -11.21 14.60 18.36
C GLY A 82 -10.95 15.07 16.93
N GLU A 83 -9.68 15.19 16.54
CA GLU A 83 -9.22 15.50 15.19
C GLU A 83 -8.55 14.28 14.57
N ALA A 84 -8.76 14.10 13.27
CA ALA A 84 -8.16 13.04 12.49
C ALA A 84 -7.37 13.60 11.31
N THR A 85 -6.19 13.04 11.07
CA THR A 85 -5.39 13.27 9.86
C THR A 85 -5.43 12.01 9.01
N LEU A 86 -5.85 12.16 7.76
CA LEU A 86 -5.91 11.11 6.75
C LEU A 86 -4.82 11.35 5.70
N SER A 87 -4.32 10.25 5.15
CA SER A 87 -3.47 10.25 3.95
C SER A 87 -4.21 9.54 2.82
N ILE A 88 -4.34 10.22 1.68
CA ILE A 88 -4.97 9.70 0.47
C ILE A 88 -3.85 9.41 -0.52
N GLY A 89 -3.50 8.12 -0.64
CA GLY A 89 -2.31 7.66 -1.36
C GLY A 89 -2.57 7.06 -2.73
N GLY A 90 -3.80 7.14 -3.24
CA GLY A 90 -4.12 6.66 -4.58
C GLY A 90 -5.61 6.72 -4.88
N GLY A 91 -5.95 6.63 -6.16
CA GLY A 91 -7.32 6.70 -6.66
C GLY A 91 -7.43 7.61 -7.90
N PRO A 92 -8.63 7.79 -8.45
CA PRO A 92 -8.82 8.64 -9.63
C PRO A 92 -8.34 10.07 -9.37
N GLY A 93 -7.40 10.55 -10.19
CA GLY A 93 -6.88 11.92 -10.07
C GLY A 93 -5.89 12.17 -8.92
N ILE A 94 -5.49 11.13 -8.17
CA ILE A 94 -4.47 11.23 -7.10
C ILE A 94 -3.13 10.68 -7.61
N ASP A 95 -2.04 11.40 -7.31
CA ASP A 95 -0.67 10.94 -7.58
C ASP A 95 -0.19 10.02 -6.43
N GLU A 96 0.09 8.75 -6.73
CA GLU A 96 0.56 7.77 -5.74
C GLU A 96 1.94 8.11 -5.15
N ASP A 97 2.77 8.88 -5.87
CA ASP A 97 4.08 9.32 -5.40
C ASP A 97 4.01 10.57 -4.52
N SER A 98 2.85 11.25 -4.49
CA SER A 98 2.60 12.48 -3.72
C SER A 98 1.23 12.40 -3.04
N PRO A 99 1.12 11.62 -1.94
CA PRO A 99 -0.14 11.46 -1.23
C PRO A 99 -0.65 12.80 -0.69
N GLU A 100 -1.97 13.01 -0.79
CA GLU A 100 -2.63 14.17 -0.22
C GLU A 100 -2.94 13.93 1.26
N GLU A 101 -2.69 14.93 2.11
CA GLU A 101 -3.04 14.88 3.54
C GLU A 101 -4.20 15.80 3.83
N VAL A 102 -5.24 15.26 4.47
CA VAL A 102 -6.41 16.03 4.90
C VAL A 102 -6.63 15.87 6.40
N THR A 103 -7.07 16.93 7.05
CA THR A 103 -7.35 16.95 8.49
C THR A 103 -8.76 17.46 8.73
N GLY A 104 -9.46 16.87 9.68
CA GLY A 104 -10.82 17.25 10.02
C GLY A 104 -11.27 16.72 11.38
N THR A 105 -12.35 17.30 11.88
CA THR A 105 -13.06 16.88 13.08
C THR A 105 -14.41 16.24 12.73
N ALA A 106 -15.05 15.55 13.68
CA ALA A 106 -16.35 14.93 13.42
C ALA A 106 -17.41 15.98 13.04
N GLY A 107 -18.06 15.78 11.90
CA GLY A 107 -19.00 16.70 11.26
C GLY A 107 -18.38 17.56 10.16
N ASP A 108 -17.05 17.58 10.01
CA ASP A 108 -16.39 18.33 8.95
C ASP A 108 -16.53 17.65 7.59
N THR A 109 -16.41 18.45 6.54
CA THR A 109 -16.40 18.00 5.15
C THR A 109 -15.29 18.71 4.40
N VAL A 110 -14.46 17.95 3.71
CA VAL A 110 -13.31 18.44 2.94
C VAL A 110 -13.45 18.02 1.49
N THR A 111 -13.24 18.96 0.57
CA THR A 111 -13.15 18.66 -0.86
C THR A 111 -11.68 18.55 -1.24
N LEU A 112 -11.32 17.45 -1.88
CA LEU A 112 -9.97 17.14 -2.37
C LEU A 112 -9.70 17.85 -3.70
N ASP A 113 -8.43 17.88 -4.12
CA ASP A 113 -8.03 18.49 -5.40
C ASP A 113 -8.65 17.79 -6.64
N ASN A 114 -9.06 16.54 -6.50
CA ASN A 114 -9.74 15.75 -7.54
C ASN A 114 -11.28 15.85 -7.47
N ASP A 115 -11.81 16.85 -6.74
CA ASP A 115 -13.24 17.13 -6.53
C ASP A 115 -14.02 16.06 -5.74
N TYR A 116 -13.36 15.02 -5.22
CA TYR A 116 -13.99 14.12 -4.25
C TYR A 116 -14.25 14.84 -2.94
N THR A 117 -15.35 14.46 -2.27
CA THR A 117 -15.71 15.01 -0.97
C THR A 117 -15.56 13.94 0.11
N VAL A 118 -14.85 14.27 1.20
CA VAL A 118 -14.66 13.41 2.37
C VAL A 118 -15.37 14.04 3.57
N ALA A 119 -16.39 13.36 4.08
CA ALA A 119 -17.12 13.75 5.28
C ALA A 119 -16.66 12.91 6.49
N PHE A 120 -16.22 13.58 7.56
CA PHE A 120 -15.81 12.95 8.81
C PHE A 120 -17.06 12.74 9.66
N GLU A 121 -17.53 11.49 9.80
CA GLU A 121 -18.75 11.22 10.58
C GLU A 121 -18.46 11.05 12.06
N GLU A 122 -17.43 10.28 12.40
CA GLU A 122 -17.07 9.95 13.77
C GLU A 122 -15.56 9.75 13.88
N ILE A 123 -14.97 10.20 14.99
CA ILE A 123 -13.55 10.04 15.28
C ILE A 123 -13.41 9.46 16.69
N GLU A 124 -12.75 8.31 16.77
CA GLU A 124 -12.32 7.71 18.01
C GLU A 124 -10.82 7.98 18.18
N ASN A 125 -10.45 8.66 19.27
CA ASN A 125 -9.06 8.96 19.54
C ASN A 125 -8.31 7.70 19.97
N SER A 126 -7.03 7.66 19.63
CA SER A 126 -6.15 6.62 20.15
C SER A 126 -5.97 6.84 21.65
N ASP A 127 -6.06 5.76 22.41
CA ASP A 127 -5.79 5.80 23.85
C ASP A 127 -4.30 5.49 24.07
N PRO A 128 -3.47 6.48 24.44
CA PRO A 128 -2.04 6.27 24.65
C PRO A 128 -1.75 5.40 25.88
N ASP A 129 -2.67 5.34 26.84
CA ASP A 129 -2.53 4.58 28.09
C ASP A 129 -3.03 3.12 27.91
N ALA A 130 -3.87 2.85 26.92
CA ALA A 130 -4.34 1.50 26.60
C ALA A 130 -3.22 0.53 26.14
N ALA A 131 -2.05 1.06 25.76
CA ALA A 131 -0.87 0.25 25.48
C ALA A 131 -0.35 -0.51 26.72
N GLU A 132 -0.63 -0.02 27.94
CA GLU A 132 -0.14 -0.63 29.19
C GLU A 132 -0.85 -1.96 29.54
N ASP A 133 -2.08 -2.18 29.03
CA ASP A 133 -2.85 -3.42 29.20
C ASP A 133 -2.70 -4.41 28.03
N GLY A 134 -1.79 -4.13 27.08
CA GLY A 134 -1.52 -4.99 25.91
C GLY A 134 -2.59 -4.95 24.82
N ALA A 135 -3.60 -4.10 24.96
CA ALA A 135 -4.62 -3.80 23.97
C ALA A 135 -4.50 -2.33 23.58
N GLY A 136 -3.42 -1.97 22.86
CA GLY A 136 -3.24 -0.61 22.35
C GLY A 136 -4.49 -0.16 21.61
N GLY A 137 -5.18 0.84 22.17
CA GLY A 137 -6.38 1.43 21.59
C GLY A 137 -5.98 2.22 20.37
N ASN A 138 -6.02 1.59 19.20
CA ASN A 138 -5.84 2.30 17.94
C ASN A 138 -7.10 3.15 17.73
N GLY A 139 -6.93 4.45 17.54
CA GLY A 139 -8.05 5.30 17.17
C GLY A 139 -8.61 4.92 15.80
N SER A 140 -9.76 5.47 15.46
CA SER A 140 -10.46 5.13 14.22
C SER A 140 -11.27 6.32 13.70
N VAL A 141 -11.58 6.29 12.42
CA VAL A 141 -12.36 7.33 11.74
C VAL A 141 -13.43 6.67 10.91
N LYS A 142 -14.69 7.03 11.16
CA LYS A 142 -15.80 6.73 10.26
C LYS A 142 -15.96 7.90 9.31
N LEU A 143 -15.88 7.64 8.02
CA LEU A 143 -15.97 8.66 6.99
C LEU A 143 -16.86 8.21 5.84
N THR A 144 -17.41 9.18 5.11
CA THR A 144 -18.14 8.98 3.86
C THR A 144 -17.41 9.70 2.74
N VAL A 145 -17.12 9.00 1.64
CA VAL A 145 -16.47 9.56 0.45
C VAL A 145 -17.49 9.65 -0.68
N THR A 146 -17.65 10.83 -1.26
CA THR A 146 -18.55 11.06 -2.41
C THR A 146 -17.72 11.46 -3.63
N PRO A 147 -17.90 10.81 -4.80
CA PRO A 147 -17.22 11.18 -6.03
C PRO A 147 -17.77 12.52 -6.60
N PRO A 148 -17.05 13.16 -7.53
CA PRO A 148 -17.55 14.34 -8.23
C PRO A 148 -18.73 14.03 -9.16
N ASP A 149 -19.59 15.04 -9.40
CA ASP A 149 -20.77 14.98 -10.30
C ASP A 149 -20.42 14.86 -11.80
#